data_AF-A0A0R2XB45-F1
#
_entry.id   AF-A0A0R2XB45-F1
#
_cell.length_a   1.000
_cell.length_b   1.000
_cell.length_c   1.000
_cell.angle_alpha   90.00
_cell.angle_beta   90.00
_cell.angle_gamma   90.00
#
_symmetry.space_group_name_H-M   'P 1'
#
loop_
_entity.id
_entity.type
_entity.pdbx_description
1 polymer ?
#
loop_
_entity_poly.entity_id
_entity_poly.type
_entity_poly.pdbx_seq_one_letter_code
_entity_poly.pdbx_strand_id
1 'polypeptide(L)'
;MPDAFVFEPDQMMARFQKHAPDLAETAARQAIKKSGLPISQIDALLVATCTGYLCPGLTSYLSQSLGLKPSLTFLDLVGLGCGAALPAIQQASSLISSGLAQHVLIVCVEICSAASYLDDDPGVLISACLFGDGAAATILSAQPPPAKRTVRLLKTLSHLEPKHRDFLRFDHRQGLLRNLLAPEVPNLAAQHARTVFQQAGIQPQNISGWVWHGGGRDVLAALRQEFSLQEKDTQHSTEILRRHGNMSSPSCLFAL
;
A
#
# COMPACT_ATOMS: atom_id res chain seq x y z
N MET A 1 -0.69 -23.10 -2.17
CA MET A 1 -0.96 -23.02 -3.62
C MET A 1 0.04 -23.91 -4.33
N PRO A 2 -0.39 -24.92 -5.13
CA PRO A 2 0.52 -25.88 -5.79
C PRO A 2 1.52 -25.22 -6.76
N ASP A 3 1.19 -24.03 -7.25
CA ASP A 3 1.92 -23.24 -8.23
C ASP A 3 2.88 -22.20 -7.61
N ALA A 4 2.92 -22.07 -6.28
CA ALA A 4 3.64 -20.99 -5.59
C ALA A 4 5.15 -20.91 -5.89
N PHE A 5 5.76 -22.02 -6.30
CA PHE A 5 7.19 -22.14 -6.60
C PHE A 5 7.49 -22.25 -8.10
N VAL A 6 6.52 -21.94 -8.96
CA VAL A 6 6.81 -21.82 -10.40
C VAL A 6 7.16 -20.38 -10.72
N PHE A 7 8.35 -20.18 -11.30
CA PHE A 7 8.95 -18.88 -11.57
C PHE A 7 9.02 -18.59 -13.08
N GLU A 8 8.00 -19.00 -13.82
CA GLU A 8 7.87 -18.68 -15.25
C GLU A 8 7.06 -17.38 -15.42
N PRO A 9 7.49 -16.43 -16.28
CA PRO A 9 6.84 -15.12 -16.41
C PRO A 9 5.33 -15.16 -16.61
N ASP A 10 4.87 -15.99 -17.55
CA ASP A 10 3.45 -16.11 -17.86
C ASP A 10 2.65 -16.71 -16.69
N GLN A 11 3.24 -17.65 -15.95
CA GLN A 11 2.58 -18.27 -14.81
C GLN A 11 2.52 -17.33 -13.60
N MET A 12 3.57 -16.55 -13.38
CA MET A 12 3.57 -15.51 -12.34
C MET A 12 2.53 -14.43 -12.65
N MET A 13 2.45 -13.97 -13.91
CA MET A 13 1.40 -13.04 -14.32
C MET A 13 0.00 -13.66 -14.19
N ALA A 14 -0.17 -14.94 -14.56
CA ALA A 14 -1.45 -15.64 -14.38
C ALA A 14 -1.85 -15.76 -12.90
N ARG A 15 -0.89 -15.95 -12.00
CA ARG A 15 -1.12 -15.94 -10.55
C ARG A 15 -1.63 -14.57 -10.09
N PHE A 16 -0.99 -13.49 -10.54
CA PHE A 16 -1.46 -12.13 -10.24
C PHE A 16 -2.88 -11.90 -10.78
N GLN A 17 -3.11 -12.20 -12.07
CA GLN A 17 -4.41 -12.03 -12.73
C GLN A 17 -5.52 -12.79 -12.02
N LYS A 18 -5.22 -14.00 -11.51
CA LYS A 18 -6.18 -14.82 -10.78
C LYS A 18 -6.47 -14.30 -9.38
N HIS A 19 -5.45 -13.92 -8.63
CA HIS A 19 -5.59 -13.69 -7.18
C HIS A 19 -5.76 -12.22 -6.78
N ALA A 20 -5.22 -11.27 -7.53
CA ALA A 20 -5.35 -9.86 -7.21
C ALA A 20 -6.81 -9.37 -7.22
N PRO A 21 -7.66 -9.69 -8.23
CA PRO A 21 -9.06 -9.27 -8.23
C PRO A 21 -9.84 -9.80 -7.01
N ASP A 22 -9.72 -11.10 -6.71
CA ASP A 22 -10.45 -11.75 -5.62
C ASP A 22 -10.10 -11.17 -4.25
N LEU A 23 -8.80 -10.95 -4.01
CA LEU A 23 -8.30 -10.42 -2.75
C LEU A 23 -8.67 -8.95 -2.58
N ALA A 24 -8.57 -8.16 -3.65
CA ALA A 24 -8.99 -6.77 -3.68
C ALA A 24 -10.50 -6.62 -3.44
N GLU A 25 -11.32 -7.49 -4.05
CA GLU A 25 -12.77 -7.50 -3.85
C GLU A 25 -13.11 -7.80 -2.39
N THR A 26 -12.46 -8.81 -1.82
CA THR A 26 -12.68 -9.20 -0.41
C THR A 26 -12.40 -8.01 0.52
N ALA A 27 -11.28 -7.32 0.33
CA ALA A 27 -10.94 -6.13 1.11
C ALA A 27 -11.96 -5.00 0.91
N ALA A 28 -12.32 -4.71 -0.35
CA ALA A 28 -13.30 -3.69 -0.70
C ALA A 28 -14.66 -3.93 -0.06
N ARG A 29 -15.20 -5.15 -0.14
CA ARG A 29 -16.48 -5.52 0.50
C ARG A 29 -16.43 -5.36 2.01
N GLN A 30 -15.31 -5.72 2.64
CA GLN A 30 -15.14 -5.52 4.09
C GLN A 30 -15.13 -4.03 4.45
N ALA A 31 -14.45 -3.18 3.68
CA ALA A 31 -14.43 -1.74 3.90
C ALA A 31 -15.82 -1.11 3.74
N ILE A 32 -16.56 -1.46 2.68
CA ILE A 32 -17.94 -1.02 2.43
C ILE A 32 -18.86 -1.47 3.58
N LYS A 33 -18.76 -2.73 4.00
CA LYS A 33 -19.55 -3.25 5.12
C LYS A 33 -19.25 -2.50 6.43
N LYS A 34 -17.97 -2.24 6.73
CA LYS A 34 -17.54 -1.52 7.94
C LYS A 34 -17.98 -0.05 7.92
N SER A 35 -17.95 0.62 6.77
CA SER A 35 -18.42 2.00 6.63
C SER A 35 -19.93 2.11 6.86
N GLY A 36 -20.69 1.08 6.47
CA GLY A 36 -22.15 1.09 6.52
C GLY A 36 -22.79 1.95 5.43
N LEU A 37 -21.99 2.40 4.46
CA LEU A 37 -22.49 3.10 3.28
C LEU A 37 -23.09 2.07 2.31
N PRO A 38 -24.25 2.36 1.68
CA PRO A 38 -24.67 1.60 0.52
C PRO A 38 -23.63 1.74 -0.59
N ILE A 39 -23.36 0.66 -1.30
CA ILE A 39 -22.37 0.65 -2.39
C ILE A 39 -22.67 1.70 -3.47
N SER A 40 -23.94 2.06 -3.66
CA SER A 40 -24.39 3.09 -4.59
C SER A 40 -23.93 4.51 -4.22
N GLN A 41 -23.40 4.72 -3.02
CA GLN A 41 -22.83 6.01 -2.58
C GLN A 41 -21.32 6.12 -2.84
N ILE A 42 -20.64 5.07 -3.31
CA ILE A 42 -19.24 5.20 -3.73
C ILE A 42 -19.19 5.96 -5.05
N ASP A 43 -18.36 7.01 -5.11
CA ASP A 43 -18.24 7.92 -6.26
C ASP A 43 -16.94 7.70 -7.06
N ALA A 44 -15.92 7.12 -6.42
CA ALA A 44 -14.65 6.80 -7.04
C ALA A 44 -14.02 5.53 -6.46
N LEU A 45 -13.27 4.82 -7.30
CA LEU A 45 -12.47 3.66 -6.96
C LEU A 45 -11.01 3.89 -7.37
N LEU A 46 -10.11 3.88 -6.39
CA LEU A 46 -8.67 3.92 -6.58
C LEU A 46 -8.10 2.55 -6.20
N VAL A 47 -7.38 1.90 -7.11
CA VAL A 47 -6.69 0.63 -6.85
C VAL A 47 -5.20 0.83 -7.01
N ALA A 48 -4.41 0.46 -6.01
CA ALA A 48 -2.96 0.56 -6.02
C ALA A 48 -2.32 -0.83 -6.00
N THR A 49 -1.31 -1.03 -6.86
CA THR A 49 -0.51 -2.25 -6.93
C THR A 49 0.84 -2.00 -7.60
N CYS A 50 1.85 -2.79 -7.27
CA CYS A 50 3.14 -2.81 -7.97
C CYS A 50 3.61 -4.22 -8.35
N THR A 51 2.81 -5.25 -8.08
CA THR A 51 3.18 -6.66 -8.23
C THR A 51 2.67 -7.31 -9.52
N GLY A 52 1.92 -6.56 -10.33
CA GLY A 52 1.47 -7.00 -11.64
C GLY A 52 0.84 -5.86 -12.44
N TYR A 53 0.64 -6.10 -13.74
CA TYR A 53 0.04 -5.15 -14.66
C TYR A 53 -1.07 -5.83 -15.46
N LEU A 54 -2.24 -5.20 -15.49
CA LEU A 54 -3.38 -5.64 -16.27
C LEU A 54 -3.89 -4.46 -17.12
N CYS A 55 -4.30 -4.76 -18.34
CA CYS A 55 -5.01 -3.82 -19.21
C CYS A 55 -6.12 -4.59 -19.93
N PRO A 56 -7.40 -4.43 -19.56
CA PRO A 56 -7.94 -3.51 -18.53
C PRO A 56 -7.44 -3.77 -17.10
N GLY A 57 -7.34 -2.69 -16.29
CA GLY A 57 -6.80 -2.71 -14.92
C GLY A 57 -7.74 -3.30 -13.87
N LEU A 58 -7.29 -3.37 -12.62
CA LEU A 58 -8.03 -3.99 -11.50
C LEU A 58 -9.34 -3.26 -11.19
N THR A 59 -9.40 -1.96 -11.47
CA THR A 59 -10.66 -1.19 -11.39
C THR A 59 -11.78 -1.79 -12.24
N SER A 60 -11.47 -2.36 -13.42
CA SER A 60 -12.45 -3.01 -14.29
C SER A 60 -13.06 -4.26 -13.63
N TYR A 61 -12.21 -5.10 -13.03
CA TYR A 61 -12.63 -6.33 -12.35
C TYR A 61 -13.51 -6.00 -11.13
N LEU A 62 -13.05 -5.06 -10.29
CA LEU A 62 -13.78 -4.64 -9.11
C LEU A 62 -15.09 -3.92 -9.44
N SER A 63 -15.11 -3.12 -10.51
CA SER A 63 -16.34 -2.46 -10.97
C SER A 63 -17.43 -3.49 -11.29
N GLN A 64 -17.06 -4.54 -12.03
CA GLN A 64 -17.98 -5.63 -12.36
C GLN A 64 -18.40 -6.42 -11.10
N SER A 65 -17.45 -6.87 -10.29
CA SER A 65 -17.76 -7.80 -9.21
C SER A 65 -18.49 -7.14 -8.04
N LEU A 66 -18.16 -5.88 -7.73
CA LEU A 66 -18.85 -5.11 -6.71
C LEU A 66 -20.19 -4.55 -7.24
N GLY A 67 -20.38 -4.43 -8.55
CA GLY A 67 -21.57 -3.81 -9.14
C GLY A 67 -21.56 -2.28 -8.97
N LEU A 68 -20.40 -1.66 -9.20
CA LEU A 68 -20.24 -0.20 -9.13
C LEU A 68 -20.94 0.49 -10.30
N LYS A 69 -21.29 1.76 -10.12
CA LYS A 69 -21.89 2.56 -11.20
C LYS A 69 -20.88 2.73 -12.33
N PRO A 70 -21.27 2.62 -13.61
CA PRO A 70 -20.35 2.84 -14.73
C PRO A 70 -19.77 4.25 -14.80
N SER A 71 -20.44 5.24 -14.18
CA SER A 71 -20.04 6.65 -14.20
C SER A 71 -19.07 7.06 -13.09
N LEU A 72 -18.53 6.10 -12.31
CA LEU A 72 -17.56 6.44 -11.26
C LEU A 72 -16.22 6.88 -11.85
N THR A 73 -15.43 7.59 -11.03
CA THR A 73 -14.02 7.79 -11.34
C THR A 73 -13.24 6.52 -11.00
N PHE A 74 -12.55 5.93 -11.97
CA PHE A 74 -11.71 4.75 -11.80
C PHE A 74 -10.25 5.10 -12.03
N LEU A 75 -9.38 4.77 -11.08
CA LEU A 75 -7.93 5.01 -11.18
C LEU A 75 -7.13 3.80 -10.73
N ASP A 76 -6.35 3.20 -11.63
CA ASP A 76 -5.32 2.21 -11.30
C ASP A 76 -3.97 2.94 -11.08
N LEU A 77 -3.49 2.94 -9.85
CA LEU A 77 -2.24 3.57 -9.41
C LEU A 77 -1.12 2.53 -9.39
N VAL A 78 -0.31 2.52 -10.45
CA VAL A 78 0.80 1.57 -10.63
C VAL A 78 2.17 2.23 -10.45
N GLY A 79 3.17 1.45 -10.04
CA GLY A 79 4.57 1.89 -9.98
C GLY A 79 4.99 2.66 -8.73
N LEU A 80 4.10 2.80 -7.74
CA LEU A 80 4.38 3.52 -6.47
C LEU A 80 4.95 2.63 -5.37
N GLY A 81 4.97 1.30 -5.57
CA GLY A 81 5.56 0.34 -4.63
C GLY A 81 4.90 0.34 -3.25
N CYS A 82 5.70 -0.02 -2.24
CA CYS A 82 5.28 -0.05 -0.84
C CYS A 82 4.69 1.27 -0.30
N GLY A 83 4.99 2.40 -0.95
CA GLY A 83 4.50 3.72 -0.58
C GLY A 83 3.08 4.04 -1.08
N ALA A 84 2.47 3.22 -1.94
CA ALA A 84 1.31 3.60 -2.75
C ALA A 84 0.04 3.98 -1.97
N ALA A 85 -0.13 3.48 -0.73
CA ALA A 85 -1.32 3.77 0.09
C ALA A 85 -1.49 5.27 0.39
N LEU A 86 -0.39 5.98 0.70
CA LEU A 86 -0.47 7.39 1.11
C LEU A 86 -0.78 8.32 -0.08
N PRO A 87 -0.12 8.20 -1.26
CA PRO A 87 -0.53 8.91 -2.46
C PRO A 87 -1.96 8.58 -2.91
N ALA A 88 -2.43 7.34 -2.73
CA ALA A 88 -3.82 6.99 -3.02
C ALA A 88 -4.81 7.75 -2.12
N ILE A 89 -4.51 7.86 -0.82
CA ILE A 89 -5.29 8.69 0.13
C ILE A 89 -5.21 10.18 -0.26
N GLN A 90 -4.04 10.67 -0.65
CA GLN A 90 -3.87 12.05 -1.12
C GLN A 90 -4.74 12.31 -2.37
N GLN A 91 -4.74 11.40 -3.34
CA GLN A 91 -5.57 11.52 -4.54
C GLN A 91 -7.06 11.47 -4.23
N ALA A 92 -7.49 10.57 -3.35
CA ALA A 92 -8.87 10.52 -2.86
C ALA A 92 -9.28 11.83 -2.18
N SER A 93 -8.38 12.42 -1.37
CA SER A 93 -8.62 13.71 -0.74
C SER A 93 -8.79 14.83 -1.77
N SER A 94 -8.01 14.81 -2.86
CA SER A 94 -8.15 15.79 -3.95
C SER A 94 -9.48 15.66 -4.70
N LEU A 95 -9.95 14.43 -4.96
CA LEU A 95 -11.27 14.18 -5.55
C LEU A 95 -12.41 14.70 -4.67
N ILE A 96 -12.29 14.52 -3.34
CA ILE A 96 -13.29 15.03 -2.39
C ILE A 96 -13.25 16.56 -2.31
N SER A 97 -12.06 17.15 -2.13
CA SER A 97 -11.90 18.60 -2.00
C SER A 97 -12.28 19.37 -3.27
N SER A 98 -12.17 18.75 -4.44
CA SER A 98 -12.62 19.33 -5.71
C SER A 98 -14.13 19.21 -5.96
N GLY A 99 -14.85 18.46 -5.12
CA GLY A 99 -16.29 18.18 -5.29
C GLY A 99 -16.61 17.08 -6.30
N LEU A 100 -15.60 16.38 -6.84
CA LEU A 100 -15.80 15.27 -7.78
C LEU A 100 -16.28 13.97 -7.11
N ALA A 101 -16.12 13.84 -5.79
CA ALA A 101 -16.55 12.68 -5.02
C ALA A 101 -16.99 13.08 -3.61
N GLN A 102 -17.91 12.32 -3.01
CA GLN A 102 -18.22 12.38 -1.58
C GLN A 102 -17.61 11.18 -0.84
N HIS A 103 -17.59 10.01 -1.48
CA HIS A 103 -17.01 8.79 -0.94
C HIS A 103 -16.07 8.12 -1.94
N VAL A 104 -14.82 7.95 -1.57
CA VAL A 104 -13.78 7.32 -2.39
C VAL A 104 -13.35 6.01 -1.75
N LEU A 105 -13.53 4.91 -2.47
CA LEU A 105 -13.01 3.60 -2.09
C LEU A 105 -11.56 3.48 -2.58
N ILE A 106 -10.66 3.18 -1.65
CA ILE A 106 -9.24 2.98 -1.93
C ILE A 106 -8.91 1.53 -1.62
N VAL A 107 -8.29 0.82 -2.55
CA VAL A 107 -7.86 -0.57 -2.39
C VAL A 107 -6.37 -0.66 -2.71
N CYS A 108 -5.56 -1.15 -1.78
CA CYS A 108 -4.19 -1.57 -2.04
C CYS A 108 -4.17 -3.09 -2.09
N VAL A 109 -3.61 -3.67 -3.15
CA VAL A 109 -3.52 -5.13 -3.31
C VAL A 109 -2.19 -5.51 -3.92
N GLU A 110 -1.56 -6.54 -3.34
CA GLU A 110 -0.28 -7.03 -3.78
C GLU A 110 -0.24 -8.56 -3.71
N ILE A 111 0.19 -9.17 -4.81
CA ILE A 111 0.51 -10.59 -4.89
C ILE A 111 2.03 -10.67 -5.00
N CYS A 112 2.73 -10.39 -3.91
CA CYS A 112 4.20 -10.40 -3.88
C CYS A 112 4.79 -11.75 -4.31
N SER A 113 4.09 -12.85 -4.07
CA SER A 113 4.46 -14.18 -4.58
C SER A 113 4.49 -14.23 -6.12
N ALA A 114 3.68 -13.42 -6.81
CA ALA A 114 3.68 -13.25 -8.26
C ALA A 114 4.74 -12.24 -8.76
N ALA A 115 5.48 -11.60 -7.86
CA ALA A 115 6.58 -10.68 -8.13
C ALA A 115 7.86 -11.08 -7.39
N SER A 116 7.98 -12.36 -7.03
CA SER A 116 9.14 -12.93 -6.34
C SER A 116 10.06 -13.60 -7.34
N TYR A 117 11.16 -12.93 -7.69
CA TYR A 117 12.31 -13.52 -8.36
C TYR A 117 13.27 -14.07 -7.30
N LEU A 118 13.80 -15.27 -7.48
CA LEU A 118 14.82 -15.85 -6.59
C LEU A 118 16.14 -16.02 -7.35
N ASP A 119 17.21 -15.45 -6.82
CA ASP A 119 18.59 -15.71 -7.19
C ASP A 119 19.48 -15.68 -5.93
N ASP A 120 20.79 -15.84 -6.11
CA ASP A 120 21.77 -15.86 -5.01
C ASP A 120 22.12 -14.46 -4.47
N ASP A 121 21.44 -13.39 -4.93
CA ASP A 121 21.65 -12.03 -4.42
C ASP A 121 21.09 -11.91 -2.99
N PRO A 122 21.88 -11.45 -2.00
CA PRO A 122 21.42 -11.33 -0.62
C PRO A 122 20.17 -10.46 -0.44
N GLY A 123 20.03 -9.38 -1.22
CA GLY A 123 18.86 -8.51 -1.17
C GLY A 123 17.60 -9.22 -1.66
N VAL A 124 17.75 -10.08 -2.67
CA VAL A 124 16.66 -10.92 -3.20
C VAL A 124 16.25 -12.00 -2.18
N LEU A 125 17.21 -12.66 -1.53
CA LEU A 125 16.92 -13.66 -0.49
C LEU A 125 16.25 -13.04 0.75
N ILE A 126 16.67 -11.84 1.16
CA ILE A 126 16.00 -11.08 2.23
C ILE A 126 14.57 -10.75 1.80
N SER A 127 14.38 -10.28 0.56
CA SER A 127 13.05 -9.99 0.00
C SER A 127 12.14 -11.23 0.05
N ALA A 128 12.65 -12.41 -0.32
CA ALA A 128 11.88 -13.66 -0.30
C ALA A 128 11.39 -14.05 1.11
N CYS A 129 12.16 -13.74 2.15
CA CYS A 129 11.77 -13.98 3.55
C CYS A 129 10.84 -12.91 4.12
N LEU A 130 10.73 -11.77 3.43
CA LEU A 130 10.08 -10.58 3.93
C LEU A 130 8.67 -10.42 3.38
N PHE A 131 8.45 -10.64 2.09
CA PHE A 131 7.21 -10.25 1.43
C PHE A 131 6.09 -11.30 1.53
N GLY A 132 4.84 -10.82 1.62
CA GLY A 132 3.63 -11.63 1.66
C GLY A 132 2.51 -11.06 0.78
N ASP A 133 1.55 -11.90 0.40
CA ASP A 133 0.39 -11.46 -0.40
C ASP A 133 -0.67 -10.82 0.51
N GLY A 134 -1.31 -9.75 0.05
CA GLY A 134 -2.30 -9.04 0.87
C GLY A 134 -3.14 -8.02 0.11
N ALA A 135 -4.33 -7.71 0.64
CA ALA A 135 -5.09 -6.54 0.23
C ALA A 135 -5.75 -5.86 1.42
N ALA A 136 -5.80 -4.53 1.38
CA ALA A 136 -6.48 -3.70 2.34
C ALA A 136 -7.28 -2.62 1.61
N ALA A 137 -8.42 -2.26 2.19
CA ALA A 137 -9.25 -1.21 1.64
C ALA A 137 -9.72 -0.25 2.73
N THR A 138 -9.87 1.01 2.35
CA THR A 138 -10.43 2.06 3.20
C THR A 138 -11.37 2.94 2.38
N ILE A 139 -12.26 3.65 3.05
CA ILE A 139 -13.16 4.62 2.42
C ILE A 139 -12.86 5.98 3.03
N LEU A 140 -12.44 6.91 2.17
CA LEU A 140 -12.33 8.32 2.53
C LEU A 140 -13.66 9.00 2.21
N SER A 141 -14.19 9.76 3.16
CA SER A 141 -15.49 10.45 3.02
C SER A 141 -15.34 11.93 3.33
N ALA A 142 -16.12 12.77 2.62
CA ALA A 142 -16.17 14.21 2.85
C ALA A 142 -16.63 14.57 4.27
N GLN A 143 -17.55 13.77 4.82
CA GLN A 143 -18.11 13.93 6.16
C GLN A 143 -18.03 12.63 6.95
N PRO A 144 -17.84 12.69 8.27
CA PRO A 144 -17.83 11.49 9.11
C PRO A 144 -19.25 10.88 9.18
N PRO A 145 -19.40 9.55 9.15
CA PRO A 145 -20.66 8.90 9.46
C PRO A 145 -21.14 9.22 10.89
N PRO A 146 -22.46 9.35 11.12
CA PRO A 146 -23.00 9.53 12.46
C PRO A 146 -22.61 8.37 13.40
N ALA A 147 -22.27 8.70 14.65
CA ALA A 147 -22.07 7.74 15.73
C ALA A 147 -21.00 6.64 15.50
N LYS A 148 -20.04 6.84 14.59
CA LYS A 148 -18.87 5.96 14.43
C LYS A 148 -17.58 6.72 14.74
N ARG A 149 -16.63 6.04 15.38
CA ARG A 149 -15.26 6.56 15.56
C ARG A 149 -14.58 6.60 14.19
N THR A 150 -14.06 7.76 13.82
CA THR A 150 -13.39 7.99 12.54
C THR A 150 -12.05 8.67 12.75
N VAL A 151 -11.13 8.48 11.79
CA VAL A 151 -9.90 9.29 11.70
C VAL A 151 -10.15 10.39 10.67
N ARG A 152 -9.81 11.64 11.04
CA ARG A 152 -9.88 12.77 10.11
C ARG A 152 -8.51 13.00 9.49
N LEU A 153 -8.45 13.01 8.16
CA LEU A 153 -7.25 13.39 7.43
C LEU A 153 -7.02 14.91 7.58
N LEU A 154 -5.92 15.30 8.22
CA LEU A 154 -5.60 16.72 8.44
C LEU A 154 -4.63 17.27 7.40
N LYS A 155 -3.64 16.45 6.99
CA LYS A 155 -2.56 16.87 6.10
C LYS A 155 -1.97 15.64 5.40
N THR A 156 -1.60 15.81 4.14
CA THR A 156 -0.81 14.86 3.36
C THR A 156 0.41 15.57 2.81
N LEU A 157 1.55 14.91 2.81
CA LEU A 157 2.80 15.42 2.25
C LEU A 157 3.54 14.27 1.57
N SER A 158 4.30 14.63 0.53
CA SER A 158 5.07 13.69 -0.26
C SER A 158 6.47 14.27 -0.48
N HIS A 159 7.48 13.42 -0.30
CA HIS A 159 8.86 13.73 -0.64
C HIS A 159 9.37 12.66 -1.61
N LEU A 160 9.73 13.07 -2.82
CA LEU A 160 10.30 12.20 -3.84
C LEU A 160 11.76 12.60 -4.04
N GLU A 161 12.65 11.62 -3.93
CA GLU A 161 14.09 11.81 -4.13
C GLU A 161 14.58 10.91 -5.27
N PRO A 162 14.53 11.38 -6.53
CA PRO A 162 14.79 10.55 -7.70
C PRO A 162 16.21 9.98 -7.77
N LYS A 163 17.19 10.63 -7.12
CA LYS A 163 18.59 10.17 -7.11
C LYS A 163 18.77 8.87 -6.32
N HIS A 164 17.83 8.52 -5.44
CA HIS A 164 17.87 7.29 -4.65
C HIS A 164 17.08 6.13 -5.27
N ARG A 165 16.59 6.26 -6.51
CA ARG A 165 15.73 5.24 -7.16
C ARG A 165 16.35 3.84 -7.19
N ASP A 166 17.67 3.74 -7.29
CA ASP A 166 18.34 2.45 -7.49
C ASP A 166 18.57 1.70 -6.17
N PHE A 167 18.35 2.34 -5.01
CA PHE A 167 18.40 1.67 -3.70
C PHE A 167 17.17 0.79 -3.43
N LEU A 168 16.02 1.12 -4.02
CA LEU A 168 14.78 0.36 -3.90
C LEU A 168 13.96 0.43 -5.18
N ARG A 169 13.97 -0.65 -5.96
CA ARG A 169 13.20 -0.73 -7.22
C ARG A 169 12.91 -2.16 -7.64
N PHE A 170 11.96 -2.31 -8.56
CA PHE A 170 11.94 -3.48 -9.43
C PHE A 170 12.82 -3.26 -10.65
N ASP A 171 13.64 -4.24 -10.98
CA ASP A 171 14.27 -4.42 -12.28
C ASP A 171 13.53 -5.53 -13.05
N HIS A 172 13.65 -5.55 -14.37
CA HIS A 172 13.12 -6.64 -15.19
C HIS A 172 14.24 -7.59 -15.61
N ARG A 173 14.07 -8.88 -15.32
CA ARG A 173 15.01 -9.94 -15.72
C ARG A 173 14.24 -11.12 -16.27
N GLN A 174 14.49 -11.47 -17.53
CA GLN A 174 13.85 -12.62 -18.19
C GLN A 174 12.30 -12.57 -18.14
N GLY A 175 11.72 -11.36 -18.18
CA GLY A 175 10.26 -11.16 -18.07
C GLY A 175 9.72 -11.12 -16.64
N LEU A 176 10.57 -11.33 -15.63
CA LEU A 176 10.21 -11.32 -14.21
C LEU A 176 10.57 -10.00 -13.53
N LEU A 177 9.79 -9.65 -12.50
CA LEU A 177 10.09 -8.54 -11.59
C LEU A 177 11.14 -8.99 -10.56
N ARG A 178 12.33 -8.41 -10.62
CA ARG A 178 13.42 -8.64 -9.66
C ARG A 178 13.46 -7.48 -8.67
N ASN A 179 13.14 -7.75 -7.41
CA ASN A 179 13.22 -6.73 -6.36
C ASN A 179 14.69 -6.45 -6.01
N LEU A 180 15.07 -5.18 -6.07
CA LEU A 180 16.37 -4.69 -5.64
C LEU A 180 16.20 -3.90 -4.35
N LEU A 181 16.87 -4.35 -3.30
CA LEU A 181 16.83 -3.75 -1.98
C LEU A 181 18.25 -3.57 -1.45
N ALA A 182 18.71 -2.33 -1.43
CA ALA A 182 20.03 -1.97 -0.93
C ALA A 182 20.04 -1.86 0.61
N PRO A 183 21.15 -2.19 1.30
CA PRO A 183 21.25 -2.17 2.75
C PRO A 183 21.08 -0.76 3.38
N GLU A 184 21.22 0.31 2.58
CA GLU A 184 21.06 1.71 3.02
C GLU A 184 19.60 2.13 3.18
N VAL A 185 18.65 1.37 2.61
CA VAL A 185 17.22 1.74 2.56
C VAL A 185 16.63 2.05 3.94
N PRO A 186 16.90 1.30 5.02
CA PRO A 186 16.38 1.63 6.35
C PRO A 186 16.74 3.04 6.82
N ASN A 187 18.01 3.43 6.69
CA ASN A 187 18.49 4.74 7.14
C ASN A 187 17.97 5.85 6.21
N LEU A 188 17.96 5.62 4.90
CA LEU A 188 17.40 6.58 3.94
C LEU A 188 15.91 6.82 4.18
N ALA A 189 15.12 5.77 4.45
CA ALA A 189 13.71 5.89 4.76
C ALA A 189 13.45 6.76 5.98
N ALA A 190 14.24 6.57 7.06
CA ALA A 190 14.14 7.38 8.26
C ALA A 190 14.50 8.86 8.01
N GLN A 191 15.58 9.11 7.26
CA GLN A 191 15.99 10.47 6.86
C GLN A 191 14.90 11.18 6.04
N HIS A 192 14.32 10.49 5.04
CA HIS A 192 13.25 11.06 4.22
C HIS A 192 11.98 11.32 5.03
N ALA A 193 11.65 10.45 5.98
CA ALA A 193 10.56 10.70 6.92
C ALA A 193 10.80 11.98 7.74
N ARG A 194 12.04 12.22 8.21
CA ARG A 194 12.38 13.47 8.90
C ARG A 194 12.21 14.70 8.01
N THR A 195 12.61 14.62 6.74
CA THR A 195 12.38 15.70 5.77
C THR A 195 10.89 16.02 5.62
N VAL A 196 10.03 15.00 5.56
CA VAL A 196 8.57 15.18 5.52
C VAL A 196 8.06 15.87 6.79
N PHE A 197 8.54 15.49 7.97
CA PHE A 197 8.16 16.15 9.23
C PHE A 197 8.60 17.61 9.30
N GLN A 198 9.81 17.92 8.81
CA GLN A 198 10.32 19.30 8.72
C GLN A 198 9.45 20.15 7.79
N GLN A 199 9.12 19.63 6.60
CA GLN A 199 8.20 20.30 5.66
C GLN A 199 6.79 20.45 6.24
N ALA A 200 6.38 19.52 7.10
CA ALA A 200 5.09 19.60 7.77
C ALA A 200 5.02 20.73 8.79
N GLY A 201 6.16 21.15 9.35
CA GLY A 201 6.21 22.02 10.52
C GLY A 201 5.64 21.34 11.77
N ILE A 202 5.65 20.01 11.82
CA ILE A 202 5.09 19.22 12.93
C ILE A 202 6.25 18.69 13.77
N GLN A 203 6.18 18.90 15.08
CA GLN A 203 7.11 18.31 16.02
C GLN A 203 6.70 16.87 16.34
N PRO A 204 7.59 15.87 16.23
CA PRO A 204 7.29 14.47 16.55
C PRO A 204 6.67 14.26 17.93
N GLN A 205 7.04 15.08 18.92
CA GLN A 205 6.53 15.00 20.29
C GLN A 205 5.03 15.33 20.39
N ASN A 206 4.45 15.98 19.38
CA ASN A 206 3.02 16.29 19.32
C ASN A 206 2.20 15.13 18.72
N ILE A 207 2.83 14.04 18.29
CA ILE A 207 2.16 12.86 17.74
C ILE A 207 1.91 11.83 18.84
N SER A 208 0.63 11.56 19.11
CA SER A 208 0.22 10.60 20.16
C SER A 208 0.11 9.16 19.69
N GLY A 209 0.19 8.91 18.38
CA GLY A 209 0.08 7.58 17.81
C GLY A 209 0.73 7.52 16.44
N TRP A 210 1.44 6.42 16.19
CA TRP A 210 2.24 6.24 14.99
C TRP A 210 1.79 5.01 14.22
N VAL A 211 1.67 5.17 12.90
CA VAL A 211 1.47 4.06 11.97
C VAL A 211 2.51 4.18 10.90
N TRP A 212 3.45 3.23 10.89
CA TRP A 212 4.54 3.16 9.93
C TRP A 212 4.33 2.00 8.97
N HIS A 213 4.79 2.15 7.73
CA HIS A 213 4.97 1.00 6.85
C HIS A 213 6.10 0.13 7.42
N GLY A 214 5.77 -1.09 7.85
CA GLY A 214 6.72 -2.09 8.34
C GLY A 214 7.52 -2.71 7.19
N GLY A 215 8.35 -1.91 6.51
CA GLY A 215 9.14 -2.36 5.35
C GLY A 215 10.12 -3.48 5.69
N GLY A 216 10.48 -3.61 6.96
CA GLY A 216 11.33 -4.64 7.52
C GLY A 216 11.67 -4.25 8.97
N ARG A 217 12.23 -5.19 9.73
CA ARG A 217 12.64 -4.95 11.12
C ARG A 217 13.58 -3.73 11.22
N ASP A 218 14.54 -3.65 10.31
CA ASP A 218 15.59 -2.64 10.37
C ASP A 218 15.07 -1.25 9.96
N VAL A 219 14.04 -1.18 9.10
CA VAL A 219 13.33 0.07 8.78
C VAL A 219 12.63 0.62 10.04
N LEU A 220 11.91 -0.23 10.76
CA LEU A 220 11.25 0.17 12.02
C LEU A 220 12.28 0.55 13.10
N ALA A 221 13.43 -0.13 13.15
CA ALA A 221 14.52 0.25 14.05
C ALA A 221 15.10 1.64 13.72
N ALA A 222 15.39 1.90 12.45
CA ALA A 222 15.90 3.20 11.99
C ALA A 222 14.89 4.34 12.27
N LEU A 223 13.60 4.11 12.03
CA LEU A 223 12.54 5.08 12.35
C LEU A 223 12.45 5.35 13.86
N ARG A 224 12.53 4.31 14.70
CA ARG A 224 12.56 4.50 16.16
C ARG A 224 13.76 5.34 16.59
N GLN A 225 14.93 5.09 16.02
CA GLN A 225 16.13 5.86 16.33
C GLN A 225 16.01 7.32 15.89
N GLU A 226 15.56 7.58 14.66
CA GLU A 226 15.46 8.93 14.08
C GLU A 226 14.45 9.81 14.82
N PHE A 227 13.34 9.23 15.27
CA PHE A 227 12.24 9.94 15.93
C PHE A 227 12.21 9.75 17.45
N SER A 228 13.24 9.11 18.03
CA SER A 228 13.32 8.79 19.46
C SER A 228 12.08 8.06 20.00
N LEU A 229 11.55 7.11 19.22
CA LEU A 229 10.33 6.36 19.54
C LEU A 229 10.62 5.12 20.38
N GLN A 230 9.65 4.75 21.21
CA GLN A 230 9.66 3.51 21.98
C GLN A 230 9.06 2.34 21.16
N GLU A 231 9.28 1.11 21.61
CA GLU A 231 8.69 -0.08 20.96
C GLU A 231 7.17 0.00 20.81
N LYS A 232 6.49 0.47 21.87
CA LYS A 232 5.04 0.65 21.90
C LYS A 232 4.54 1.58 20.79
N ASP A 233 5.34 2.55 20.36
CA ASP A 233 4.96 3.51 19.33
C ASP A 233 4.95 2.84 17.94
N THR A 234 5.74 1.79 17.76
CA THR A 234 5.78 1.00 16.51
C THR A 234 5.08 -0.36 16.61
N GLN A 235 4.35 -0.62 17.69
CA GLN A 235 3.82 -1.95 18.00
C GLN A 235 2.86 -2.48 16.92
N HIS A 236 2.01 -1.61 16.37
CA HIS A 236 1.04 -2.02 15.35
C HIS A 236 1.73 -2.42 14.05
N SER A 237 2.66 -1.59 13.57
CA SER A 237 3.49 -1.89 12.40
C SER A 237 4.32 -3.16 12.59
N THR A 238 4.88 -3.35 13.78
CA THR A 238 5.68 -4.54 14.13
C THR A 238 4.83 -5.81 14.12
N GLU A 239 3.61 -5.75 14.66
CA GLU A 239 2.72 -6.91 14.71
C GLU A 239 2.19 -7.30 13.33
N ILE A 240 1.89 -6.32 12.46
CA ILE A 240 1.53 -6.60 11.06
C ILE A 240 2.69 -7.29 10.35
N LEU A 241 3.90 -6.75 10.44
CA LEU A 241 5.09 -7.35 9.85
C LEU A 241 5.32 -8.78 10.38
N ARG A 242 5.13 -9.00 11.68
CA ARG A 242 5.31 -10.33 12.30
C ARG A 242 4.29 -11.36 11.83
N ARG A 243 3.02 -10.95 11.64
CA ARG A 243 1.92 -11.88 11.27
C ARG A 243 1.81 -12.12 9.78
N HIS A 244 2.12 -11.11 8.96
CA HIS A 244 1.80 -11.10 7.54
C HIS A 244 3.02 -10.85 6.64
N GLY A 245 4.19 -10.58 7.22
CA GLY A 245 5.32 -10.07 6.45
C GLY A 245 5.06 -8.65 5.94
N ASN A 246 5.88 -8.23 4.98
CA ASN A 246 5.69 -7.01 4.23
C ASN A 246 4.77 -7.28 3.04
N MET A 247 3.55 -6.80 3.08
CA MET A 247 2.61 -6.91 1.96
C MET A 247 2.81 -5.83 0.89
N SER A 248 3.88 -5.03 0.94
CA SER A 248 4.04 -3.79 0.16
C SER A 248 2.95 -2.75 0.53
N SER A 249 2.23 -2.18 -0.44
CA SER A 249 1.29 -1.07 -0.26
C SER A 249 0.16 -1.29 0.77
N PRO A 250 -0.43 -2.48 0.97
CA PRO A 250 -1.47 -2.74 1.96
C PRO A 250 -0.96 -2.64 3.40
N SER A 251 0.33 -2.87 3.66
CA SER A 251 0.88 -2.98 5.03
C SER A 251 0.58 -1.77 5.91
N CYS A 252 0.59 -0.56 5.32
CA CYS A 252 0.27 0.67 6.05
C CYS A 252 -1.22 0.72 6.43
N LEU A 253 -2.11 0.30 5.52
CA LEU A 253 -3.55 0.25 5.78
C LEU A 253 -3.94 -0.86 6.77
N PHE A 254 -3.19 -1.97 6.81
CA PHE A 254 -3.39 -3.02 7.83
C PHE A 254 -3.06 -2.55 9.24
N ALA A 255 -2.13 -1.60 9.37
CA ALA A 255 -1.70 -1.07 10.67
C ALA A 255 -2.58 0.10 11.17
N LEU A 256 -3.49 0.63 10.35
CA LEU A 256 -4.49 1.66 10.69
C LEU A 256 -5.74 1.06 11.37
#